data_AF-A0AAD5KZN4-F1
#
_entry.id   AF-A0AAD5KZN4-F1
#
_cell.length_a   1.000
_cell.length_b   1.000
_cell.length_c   1.000
_cell.angle_alpha   90.00
_cell.angle_beta   90.00
_cell.angle_gamma   90.00
#
_symmetry.space_group_name_H-M   'P 1'
#
loop_
_entity.id
_entity.type
_entity.pdbx_description
1 polymer ?
#
loop_
_entity_poly.entity_id
_entity_poly.type
_entity_poly.pdbx_seq_one_letter_code
_entity_poly.pdbx_strand_id
1 'polypeptide(L)' 'MERSNKKPGKMQFIKSFYNDPFRWSLVKSVALFALGVKLAREAIGMDLMAPQIQ' A
#
# COMPACT_ATOMS: atom_id res chain seq x y z
N MET A 1 -33.98 -11.88 24.36
CA MET A 1 -33.59 -10.74 23.51
C MET A 1 -32.09 -10.51 23.72
N GLU A 2 -31.26 -11.22 22.96
CA GLU A 2 -29.81 -11.22 23.16
C GLU A 2 -29.18 -10.04 22.41
N ARG A 3 -28.68 -9.05 23.15
CA ARG A 3 -27.99 -7.89 22.58
C ARG A 3 -26.59 -8.34 22.16
N SER A 4 -26.44 -8.78 20.91
CA SER A 4 -25.15 -9.11 20.32
C SER A 4 -24.26 -7.87 20.30
N ASN A 5 -23.34 -7.79 21.27
CA ASN A 5 -22.28 -6.79 21.37
C ASN A 5 -21.26 -7.03 20.25
N LYS A 6 -21.57 -6.60 19.03
CA LYS A 6 -20.58 -6.54 17.94
C LYS A 6 -19.59 -5.44 18.28
N LYS A 7 -18.45 -5.81 18.86
CA LYS A 7 -17.23 -4.99 18.87
C LYS A 7 -17.08 -4.42 17.45
N PRO A 8 -16.87 -3.11 17.24
CA PRO A 8 -16.70 -2.56 15.90
C PRO A 8 -15.48 -3.23 15.28
N GLY A 9 -15.76 -4.26 14.46
CA GLY A 9 -14.73 -5.14 13.94
C GLY A 9 -13.80 -4.34 13.07
N LYS A 10 -12.54 -4.75 12.98
CA LYS A 10 -11.54 -4.17 12.07
C LYS A 10 -12.10 -3.97 10.65
N MET A 11 -13.03 -4.84 10.22
CA MET A 11 -13.82 -4.70 8.99
C MET A 11 -14.52 -3.34 8.83
N GLN A 12 -15.12 -2.81 9.90
CA GLN A 12 -15.86 -1.54 9.90
C GLN A 12 -14.91 -0.34 9.84
N PHE A 13 -13.73 -0.45 10.44
CA PHE A 13 -12.67 0.55 10.29
C PHE A 13 -12.13 0.61 8.87
N ILE A 14 -11.83 -0.54 8.25
CA ILE A 14 -11.35 -0.59 6.86
C ILE A 14 -12.43 -0.06 5.91
N LYS A 15 -13.70 -0.43 6.15
CA LYS A 15 -14.84 0.07 5.37
C LYS A 15 -15.03 1.58 5.51
N SER A 16 -14.85 2.14 6.71
CA SER A 16 -14.88 3.58 6.94
C SER A 16 -13.66 4.31 6.36
N PHE A 17 -12.50 3.66 6.30
CA PHE A 17 -11.28 4.22 5.70
C PHE A 17 -11.36 4.28 4.17
N TYR A 18 -12.04 3.31 3.56
CA TYR A 18 -12.32 3.28 2.12
C TYR A 18 -13.35 4.32 1.69
N ASN A 19 -14.33 4.61 2.56
CA ASN A 19 -15.41 5.54 2.25
C ASN A 19 -14.97 7.01 2.39
N ASP A 20 -13.85 7.27 3.06
CA ASP A 20 -13.28 8.61 3.21
C ASP A 20 -12.24 8.86 2.11
N PRO A 21 -12.53 9.77 1.15
CA PRO A 21 -11.66 9.98 -0.02
C PRO A 21 -10.29 10.57 0.35
N PHE A 22 -10.20 11.34 1.42
CA PHE A 22 -8.94 11.92 1.90
C PHE A 22 -8.01 10.85 2.48
N ARG A 23 -8.54 10.00 3.36
CA ARG A 23 -7.79 8.89 3.96
C ARG A 23 -7.37 7.85 2.92
N TRP A 24 -8.26 7.56 1.96
CA TRP A 24 -7.95 6.65 0.87
C TRP A 24 -6.87 7.20 -0.07
N SER A 25 -6.85 8.52 -0.31
CA SER A 25 -5.79 9.18 -1.08
C SER A 25 -4.43 9.08 -0.38
N LEU A 26 -4.38 9.31 0.94
CA LEU A 26 -3.17 9.20 1.74
C LEU A 26 -2.57 7.78 1.69
N VAL A 27 -3.43 6.76 1.82
CA VAL A 27 -3.01 5.34 1.69
C VAL A 27 -2.41 5.07 0.31
N LYS A 28 -3.03 5.59 -0.76
CA LYS A 28 -2.48 5.45 -2.13
C LYS A 28 -1.13 6.12 -2.28
N SER A 29 -0.95 7.34 -1.76
CA SER A 29 0.34 8.05 -1.85
C SER A 29 1.44 7.33 -1.09
N VAL A 30 1.16 6.83 0.11
CA VAL A 30 2.12 6.03 0.89
C VAL A 30 2.44 4.71 0.19
N ALA A 31 1.42 4.03 -0.35
CA ALA A 31 1.60 2.78 -1.09
C ALA A 31 2.42 2.99 -2.38
N LEU A 32 2.14 4.06 -3.14
CA LEU A 32 2.90 4.43 -4.35
C LEU A 32 4.34 4.78 -4.01
N PHE A 33 4.58 5.51 -2.91
CA PHE A 33 5.93 5.82 -2.47
C PHE A 33 6.72 4.56 -2.08
N ALA A 34 6.11 3.66 -1.31
CA ALA A 34 6.73 2.39 -0.94
C ALA A 34 7.02 1.50 -2.17
N LEU A 35 6.08 1.44 -3.13
CA LEU A 35 6.29 0.77 -4.41
C LEU A 35 7.42 1.41 -5.20
N GLY A 36 7.48 2.75 -5.25
CA GLY A 36 8.55 3.49 -5.91
C GLY A 36 9.92 3.22 -5.29
N VAL A 37 10.03 3.16 -3.95
CA VAL A 37 11.27 2.77 -3.27
C VAL A 37 11.66 1.34 -3.59
N LYS A 38 10.70 0.41 -3.63
CA LYS A 38 10.95 -0.98 -3.99
C LYS A 38 11.43 -1.11 -5.44
N LEU A 39 10.74 -0.45 -6.37
CA LEU A 39 11.13 -0.37 -7.77
C LEU A 39 12.49 0.29 -7.95
N ALA A 40 12.82 1.35 -7.22
CA ALA A 40 14.14 1.98 -7.27
C ALA A 40 15.23 1.04 -6.76
N ARG A 41 14.97 0.27 -5.70
CA ARG A 41 15.91 -0.76 -5.22
C ARG A 41 16.09 -1.89 -6.23
N GLU A 42 15.01 -2.33 -6.87
CA GLU A 42 15.06 -3.34 -7.93
C GLU A 42 15.71 -2.79 -9.20
N ALA A 43 15.56 -1.50 -9.52
CA ALA A 43 16.21 -0.83 -10.64
C ALA A 43 17.70 -0.58 -10.41
N ILE A 44 18.13 -0.39 -9.16
CA ILE A 44 19.56 -0.37 -8.79
C ILE A 44 20.15 -1.79 -8.83
N GLY A 45 19.35 -2.81 -8.48
CA GLY A 45 19.74 -4.22 -8.59
C GLY A 45 19.73 -4.75 -10.03
N MET A 46 18.88 -4.18 -10.89
CA MET A 46 19.04 -4.17 -12.34
C MET A 46 20.14 -3.17 -12.68
N ASP A 47 21.35 -3.44 -12.21
CA ASP A 47 22.53 -2.91 -12.87
C ASP A 47 22.37 -3.28 -14.33
N LEU A 48 22.17 -2.25 -15.17
CA LEU A 48 22.19 -2.33 -16.61
C LEU A 48 23.63 -2.63 -17.03
N MET A 49 24.18 -3.75 -16.54
CA MET A 49 25.34 -4.40 -17.09
C MET A 49 24.87 -4.95 -18.44
N ALA A 50 24.62 -4.03 -19.39
CA ALA A 50 24.87 -4.32 -20.77
C ALA A 50 26.32 -4.83 -20.76
N PRO A 51 26.58 -6.12 -21.07
CA PRO A 51 27.95 -6.59 -21.17
C PRO A 51 28.63 -5.68 -22.18
N GLN A 52 29.51 -4.81 -21.67
CA GLN A 52 30.39 -4.01 -22.48
C GLN A 52 31.40 -5.01 -23.06
N ILE A 53 31.11 -5.46 -24.28
CA ILE A 53 32.06 -6.00 -25.25
C ILE A 53 32.70 -7.33 -24.83
N GLN A 54 32.33 -8.40 -25.55
CA GLN A 54 33.30 -9.37 -26.04
C GLN A 54 32.91 -9.85 -27.44
#